data_AF-A0A959E7S6-F1
#
_entry.id   AF-A0A959E7S6-F1
#
_cell.length_a   1.000
_cell.length_b   1.000
_cell.length_c   1.000
_cell.angle_alpha   90.00
_cell.angle_beta   90.00
_cell.angle_gamma   90.00
#
_symmetry.space_group_name_H-M   'P 1'
#
loop_
_entity.id
_entity.type
_entity.pdbx_description
1 polymer ?
#
loop_
_entity_poly.entity_id
_entity_poly.type
_entity_poly.pdbx_seq_one_letter_code
_entity_poly.pdbx_strand_id
1 'polypeptide(L)'
;LRAVFEDPEKKARISAVYNIFAFVALIPLIYVIPRLTDSLHPGAGGNPAFGTQDLDNTMRMVFYPAVIGWTLLGFWMGNLSHRMGRIRLKLMDAL
;
A
#
# COMPACT_ATOMS: atom_id res chain seq x y z
N LEU A 1 17.38 -3.15 1.25
CA LEU A 1 17.78 -2.33 0.07
C LEU A 1 18.20 -0.90 0.44
N ARG A 2 17.37 -0.12 1.16
CA ARG A 2 17.67 1.30 1.48
C ARG A 2 18.78 1.54 2.51
N ALA A 3 19.17 0.55 3.31
CA ALA A 3 20.19 0.68 4.36
C ALA A 3 21.62 0.33 3.89
N VAL A 4 21.78 -0.18 2.67
CA VAL A 4 23.08 -0.67 2.16
C VAL A 4 23.89 0.43 1.45
N PHE A 5 23.23 1.52 1.05
CA PHE A 5 23.89 2.64 0.37
C PHE A 5 24.11 3.79 1.36
N GLU A 6 25.38 4.13 1.58
CA GLU A 6 25.80 5.22 2.46
C GLU A 6 25.55 6.59 1.82
N ASP A 7 25.82 6.72 0.51
CA ASP A 7 25.58 7.94 -0.24
C ASP A 7 24.06 8.19 -0.45
N PRO A 8 23.51 9.30 0.08
CA PRO A 8 22.09 9.62 -0.02
C PRO A 8 21.62 9.86 -1.46
N GLU A 9 22.45 10.42 -2.35
CA GLU A 9 22.06 10.71 -3.73
C GLU A 9 21.93 9.41 -4.53
N LYS A 10 22.94 8.55 -4.43
CA LYS A 10 22.92 7.21 -5.04
C LYS A 10 21.74 6.39 -4.52
N LYS A 11 21.47 6.44 -3.22
CA LYS A 11 20.32 5.79 -2.59
C LYS A 11 18.99 6.29 -3.16
N ALA A 12 18.82 7.60 -3.32
CA ALA A 12 17.60 8.19 -3.88
C ALA A 12 17.38 7.72 -5.33
N ARG A 13 18.44 7.78 -6.16
CA ARG A 13 18.39 7.35 -7.55
C ARG A 13 18.01 5.88 -7.70
N ILE A 14 18.68 4.98 -6.98
CA ILE A 14 18.39 3.54 -7.04
C ILE A 14 16.99 3.22 -6.50
N SER A 15 16.55 3.89 -5.42
CA SER A 15 15.20 3.70 -4.89
C SER A 15 14.13 4.17 -5.88
N ALA A 16 14.36 5.25 -6.63
CA ALA A 16 13.43 5.74 -7.62
C ALA A 16 13.28 4.75 -8.79
N VAL A 17 14.40 4.27 -9.33
CA VAL A 17 14.41 3.27 -10.41
C VAL A 17 13.71 1.98 -9.98
N TYR A 18 14.04 1.46 -8.80
CA TYR A 18 13.38 0.28 -8.24
C TYR A 18 11.87 0.48 -8.12
N ASN A 19 11.42 1.66 -7.67
CA ASN A 19 10.00 1.94 -7.50
C ASN A 19 9.23 1.94 -8.83
N ILE A 20 9.84 2.44 -9.92
CA ILE A 20 9.24 2.40 -11.26
C ILE A 20 9.05 0.94 -11.70
N PHE A 21 10.09 0.12 -11.60
CA PHE A 21 10.00 -1.29 -11.98
C PHE A 21 9.04 -2.07 -11.10
N ALA A 22 9.04 -1.83 -9.79
CA ALA A 22 8.10 -2.46 -8.86
C ALA A 22 6.65 -2.10 -9.19
N PHE A 23 6.38 -0.82 -9.51
CA PHE A 23 5.05 -0.37 -9.91
C PHE A 23 4.59 -1.04 -11.21
N VAL A 24 5.45 -1.09 -12.23
CA VAL A 24 5.13 -1.76 -13.50
C VAL A 24 4.93 -3.26 -13.29
N ALA A 25 5.76 -3.91 -12.48
CA ALA A 25 5.68 -5.34 -12.17
C ALA A 25 4.43 -5.70 -11.35
N LEU A 26 3.88 -4.76 -10.58
CA LEU A 26 2.64 -4.98 -9.81
C LEU A 26 1.49 -5.41 -10.71
N ILE A 27 1.37 -4.82 -11.91
CA ILE A 27 0.29 -5.13 -12.86
C ILE A 27 0.30 -6.61 -13.28
N PRO A 28 1.36 -7.14 -13.90
CA PRO A 28 1.37 -8.55 -14.30
C PRO A 28 1.34 -9.49 -13.11
N LEU A 29 2.05 -9.19 -12.02
CA LEU A 29 2.16 -10.10 -10.88
C LEU A 29 0.85 -10.25 -10.10
N ILE A 30 0.09 -9.17 -9.93
CA ILE A 30 -1.14 -9.18 -9.12
C ILE A 30 -2.39 -9.37 -9.97
N TYR A 31 -2.47 -8.76 -11.16
CA TYR A 31 -3.71 -8.75 -11.95
C TYR A 31 -3.72 -9.72 -13.12
N VAL A 32 -2.56 -10.06 -13.69
CA VAL A 32 -2.49 -10.93 -14.88
C VAL A 32 -2.27 -12.37 -14.46
N ILE A 33 -1.15 -12.68 -13.77
CA ILE A 33 -0.75 -14.05 -13.46
C ILE A 33 -1.84 -14.82 -12.67
N PRO A 34 -2.47 -14.27 -11.62
CA PRO A 34 -3.46 -15.01 -10.84
C PRO A 34 -4.72 -15.38 -11.64
N ARG A 35 -4.98 -14.70 -12.77
CA ARG A 35 -6.11 -15.02 -13.66
C ARG A 35 -5.76 -16.09 -14.70
N LEU A 36 -4.48 -16.42 -14.83
CA LEU A 36 -4.00 -17.50 -15.71
C LEU A 36 -3.89 -18.83 -14.96
N THR A 37 -4.08 -18.83 -13.64
CA THR A 37 -3.96 -20.01 -12.77
C THR A 37 -5.22 -20.17 -11.94
N ASP A 38 -5.76 -21.38 -11.85
CA ASP A 38 -6.89 -21.65 -10.96
C ASP A 38 -6.48 -21.43 -9.50
N SER A 39 -7.31 -20.71 -8.75
CA SER A 39 -7.10 -20.50 -7.31
C SER A 39 -8.32 -20.96 -6.51
N LEU A 40 -8.07 -21.48 -5.30
CA LEU A 40 -9.12 -21.92 -4.37
C LEU A 40 -9.90 -20.76 -3.73
N HIS A 41 -9.60 -19.50 -4.11
CA HIS A 41 -10.26 -18.32 -3.55
C HIS A 41 -11.67 -18.15 -4.15
N PRO A 42 -12.72 -18.00 -3.33
CA PRO A 42 -14.07 -17.72 -3.83
C PRO A 42 -14.07 -16.46 -4.71
N GLY A 43 -14.51 -16.57 -5.98
CA GLY A 43 -14.46 -15.46 -6.96
C GLY A 43 -13.26 -15.48 -7.92
N ALA A 44 -12.40 -16.50 -7.87
CA ALA A 44 -11.23 -16.63 -8.75
C ALA A 44 -11.53 -16.81 -10.24
N GLY A 45 -12.71 -17.28 -10.61
CA GLY A 45 -13.07 -17.64 -12.00
C GLY A 45 -13.90 -16.59 -12.76
N GLY A 46 -14.03 -15.36 -12.24
CA GLY A 46 -14.94 -14.35 -12.82
C GLY A 46 -14.41 -12.91 -12.71
N ASN A 47 -15.28 -11.92 -12.92
CA ASN A 47 -14.97 -10.51 -12.64
C ASN A 47 -15.45 -10.15 -11.22
N PRO A 48 -14.59 -10.21 -10.19
CA PRO A 48 -15.01 -10.06 -8.79
C PRO A 48 -15.53 -8.65 -8.48
N ALA A 49 -15.26 -7.68 -9.36
CA ALA A 49 -15.69 -6.30 -9.17
C ALA A 49 -17.20 -6.09 -9.42
N PHE A 50 -17.89 -7.03 -10.08
CA PHE A 50 -19.27 -6.86 -10.51
C PHE A 50 -20.20 -8.06 -10.21
N GLY A 51 -19.75 -9.02 -9.41
CA GLY A 51 -20.59 -10.10 -8.88
C GLY A 51 -21.49 -9.60 -7.75
N THR A 52 -22.79 -9.53 -7.97
CA THR A 52 -23.77 -8.98 -7.00
C THR A 52 -24.01 -9.86 -5.76
N GLN A 53 -23.22 -10.92 -5.53
CA GLN A 53 -23.50 -11.96 -4.53
C GLN A 53 -22.33 -12.29 -3.57
N ASP A 54 -21.27 -11.48 -3.50
CA ASP A 54 -20.00 -11.99 -2.96
C ASP A 54 -19.65 -11.62 -1.50
N LEU A 55 -20.45 -10.79 -0.79
CA LEU A 55 -20.21 -10.50 0.64
C LEU A 55 -21.27 -11.11 1.55
N ASP A 56 -20.98 -12.32 2.02
CA ASP A 56 -21.71 -12.99 3.11
C ASP A 56 -21.78 -12.08 4.35
N ASN A 57 -22.89 -12.16 5.09
CA ASN A 57 -23.13 -11.33 6.26
C ASN A 57 -22.06 -11.53 7.34
N THR A 58 -21.47 -12.72 7.43
CA THR A 58 -20.37 -13.01 8.35
C THR A 58 -19.10 -12.23 7.96
N MET A 59 -18.80 -12.13 6.66
CA MET A 59 -17.63 -11.37 6.19
C MET A 59 -17.76 -9.87 6.44
N ARG A 60 -18.99 -9.32 6.41
CA ARG A 60 -19.24 -7.90 6.68
C ARG A 60 -18.81 -7.49 8.09
N MET A 61 -18.97 -8.38 9.08
CA MET A 61 -18.58 -8.12 10.47
C MET A 61 -17.07 -7.97 10.67
N VAL A 62 -16.25 -8.46 9.74
CA VAL A 62 -14.79 -8.31 9.79
C VAL A 62 -14.33 -7.21 8.81
N PHE A 63 -14.90 -7.21 7.60
CA PHE A 63 -14.50 -6.29 6.54
C PHE A 63 -14.69 -4.82 6.93
N TYR A 64 -15.88 -4.42 7.40
CA TYR A 64 -16.14 -3.00 7.70
C TYR A 64 -15.33 -2.49 8.90
N PRO A 65 -15.22 -3.22 10.03
CA PRO A 65 -14.33 -2.82 11.10
C PRO A 65 -12.86 -2.74 10.67
N ALA A 66 -12.40 -3.65 9.80
CA ALA A 66 -11.04 -3.59 9.26
C ALA A 66 -10.82 -2.33 8.42
N VAL A 67 -11.76 -1.98 7.53
CA VAL A 67 -11.70 -0.73 6.73
C VAL A 67 -11.62 0.50 7.64
N ILE A 68 -12.45 0.55 8.69
CA ILE A 68 -12.43 1.65 9.65
C ILE A 68 -11.08 1.68 10.39
N GLY A 69 -10.61 0.54 10.87
CA GLY A 69 -9.33 0.41 11.58
C GLY A 69 -8.15 0.89 10.74
N TRP A 70 -8.04 0.42 9.49
CA TRP A 70 -7.00 0.84 8.56
C TRP A 70 -7.10 2.32 8.20
N THR A 71 -8.30 2.87 8.06
CA THR A 71 -8.52 4.30 7.80
C THR A 71 -8.02 5.15 8.98
N LEU A 72 -8.40 4.77 10.20
CA LEU A 72 -7.98 5.48 11.43
C LEU A 72 -6.47 5.37 11.65
N LEU A 73 -5.87 4.21 11.38
CA LEU A 73 -4.42 4.00 11.47
C LEU A 73 -3.70 4.88 10.44
N GLY A 74 -4.20 4.95 9.21
CA GLY A 74 -3.70 5.85 8.17
C GLY A 74 -3.76 7.33 8.60
N PHE A 75 -4.90 7.76 9.15
CA PHE A 75 -5.07 9.11 9.66
C PHE A 75 -4.09 9.41 10.82
N TRP A 76 -3.92 8.47 11.75
CA TRP A 76 -2.99 8.60 12.87
C TRP A 76 -1.53 8.74 12.39
N MET A 77 -1.10 7.90 11.45
CA MET A 77 0.24 8.01 10.86
C MET A 77 0.43 9.34 10.13
N GLY A 78 -0.57 9.77 9.34
CA GLY A 78 -0.53 11.06 8.64
C GLY A 78 -0.39 12.23 9.61
N ASN A 79 -1.14 12.22 10.71
CA ASN A 79 -1.03 13.23 11.76
C ASN A 79 0.37 13.23 12.40
N LEU A 80 0.93 12.05 12.68
CA LEU A 80 2.28 11.94 13.24
C LEU A 80 3.35 12.51 12.28
N SER A 81 3.27 12.17 11.00
CA SER A 81 4.16 12.71 9.96
C SER A 81 4.05 14.23 9.85
N HIS A 82 2.83 14.77 9.89
CA HIS A 82 2.61 16.22 9.84
C HIS A 82 3.22 16.94 11.06
N ARG A 83 3.00 16.40 12.26
CA ARG A 83 3.59 16.94 13.50
C ARG A 83 5.12 16.91 13.47
N MET A 84 5.71 15.81 12.99
CA MET A 84 7.16 15.70 12.84
C MET A 84 7.71 16.73 11.84
N GLY A 85 7.02 16.93 10.71
CA GLY A 85 7.37 17.97 9.73
C GLY A 85 7.35 19.37 10.32
N ARG A 86 6.32 19.71 11.11
CA ARG A 86 6.22 21.00 11.80
C ARG A 86 7.35 21.25 12.80
N ILE A 87 7.75 20.23 13.57
CA ILE A 87 8.85 20.33 14.52
C ILE A 87 10.17 20.56 13.77
N ARG A 88 10.40 19.82 12.69
CA ARG A 88 11.60 19.96 11.85
C ARG A 88 11.72 21.35 11.23
N LEU A 89 10.62 21.90 10.71
CA LEU A 89 10.60 23.26 10.15
C LEU A 89 10.98 24.30 11.21
N LYS A 90 10.35 24.25 12.39
CA LYS A 90 10.69 25.16 13.50
C LYS A 90 12.15 25.07 13.95
N LEU A 91 12.73 23.87 13.92
CA LEU A 91 14.14 23.67 14.27
C LEU A 91 15.06 24.29 13.21
N MET A 92 14.71 24.18 11.92
CA MET A 92 15.45 24.79 10.82
C MET A 92 15.36 26.32 10.86
N ASP A 93 14.21 26.88 11.22
CA ASP A 93 14.02 28.33 11.34
C ASP A 93 14.73 28.94 12.56
N ALA A 94 15.10 28.11 13.55
CA ALA A 94 15.76 28.55 14.78
C ALA A 94 17.30 28.47 14.73
N LEU A 95 17.86 27.88 13.67
CA LEU A 95 19.30 27.76 13.38
C LEU A 95 19.73 28.82 12.38
#